data_AF-A0A0J7YQM3-F1
#
_entry.id   AF-A0A0J7YQM3-F1
#
_cell.length_a   1.000
_cell.length_b   1.000
_cell.length_c   1.000
_cell.angle_alpha   90.00
_cell.angle_beta   90.00
_cell.angle_gamma   90.00
#
_symmetry.space_group_name_H-M   'P 1'
#
loop_
_entity.id
_entity.type
_entity.pdbx_description
1 polymer ?
#
loop_
_entity_poly.entity_id
_entity_poly.type
_entity_poly.pdbx_seq_one_letter_code
_entity_poly.pdbx_strand_id
1 'polypeptide(L)'
;MELTVPSYVKGVDSLADLKGRGKEFGGKIIGIEASAGMMGTLNKSVLKAYGLEGEYKVVSSSTSSMLAELDRSIKKREPVVVTLWSPHWAYGKYDLRKLKDPEGAWGKGEQIHT
;
A
#
# COMPACT_ATOMS: atom_id res chain seq x y z
N MET A 1 4.19 -8.57 -2.49
CA MET A 1 4.24 -7.10 -2.60
C MET A 1 2.82 -6.60 -2.56
N GLU A 2 2.52 -5.65 -1.68
CA GLU A 2 1.13 -5.36 -1.28
C GLU A 2 0.97 -3.88 -0.92
N LEU A 3 -0.21 -3.30 -1.15
CA LEU A 3 -0.64 -2.11 -0.41
C LEU A 3 -1.51 -2.54 0.76
N THR A 4 -1.37 -1.82 1.86
CA THR A 4 -2.03 -2.14 3.12
C THR A 4 -2.60 -0.87 3.74
N VAL A 5 -3.77 -1.01 4.35
CA VAL A 5 -4.43 0.04 5.14
C VAL A 5 -4.74 -0.50 6.54
N PRO A 6 -4.86 0.35 7.57
CA PRO A 6 -5.39 -0.09 8.85
C PRO A 6 -6.83 -0.60 8.73
N SER A 7 -7.17 -1.68 9.44
CA SER A 7 -8.49 -2.34 9.33
C SER A 7 -9.68 -1.45 9.72
N TYR A 8 -9.45 -0.38 10.49
CA TYR A 8 -10.48 0.60 10.86
C TYR A 8 -10.93 1.47 9.68
N VAL A 9 -10.16 1.56 8.59
CA VAL A 9 -10.57 2.23 7.36
C VAL A 9 -11.62 1.35 6.67
N LYS A 10 -12.85 1.84 6.54
CA LYS A 10 -13.99 1.07 6.00
C LYS A 10 -14.18 1.32 4.51
N GLY A 11 -14.69 0.30 3.81
CA GLY A 11 -14.98 0.36 2.37
C GLY A 11 -13.72 0.40 1.49
N VAL A 12 -12.58 -0.06 1.99
CA VAL A 12 -11.35 -0.24 1.22
C VAL A 12 -10.86 -1.65 1.46
N ASP A 13 -11.15 -2.56 0.53
CA ASP A 13 -10.79 -3.98 0.62
C ASP A 13 -9.90 -4.41 -0.56
N SER A 14 -9.84 -3.61 -1.61
CA SER A 14 -9.06 -3.82 -2.82
C SER A 14 -8.35 -2.54 -3.27
N LEU A 15 -7.39 -2.68 -4.18
CA LEU A 15 -6.72 -1.55 -4.81
C LEU A 15 -7.69 -0.68 -5.62
N ALA A 16 -8.75 -1.27 -6.17
CA ALA A 16 -9.79 -0.54 -6.91
C ALA A 16 -10.57 0.42 -6.00
N ASP A 17 -10.74 0.08 -4.73
CA ASP A 17 -11.48 0.90 -3.76
C ASP A 17 -10.73 2.18 -3.35
N LEU A 18 -9.45 2.31 -3.71
CA LEU A 18 -8.68 3.54 -3.49
C LEU A 18 -9.06 4.66 -4.46
N LYS A 19 -9.59 4.32 -5.64
CA LYS A 19 -9.94 5.31 -6.66
C LYS A 19 -11.04 6.25 -6.16
N GLY A 20 -10.87 7.55 -6.40
CA GLY A 20 -11.77 8.59 -5.88
C GLY A 20 -11.59 8.92 -4.39
N ARG A 21 -10.72 8.19 -3.66
CA ARG A 21 -10.47 8.39 -2.23
C ARG A 21 -9.15 9.10 -1.96
N GLY A 22 -8.47 9.65 -2.98
CA GLY A 22 -7.18 10.34 -2.82
C GLY A 22 -7.17 11.34 -1.66
N LYS A 23 -8.22 12.18 -1.53
CA LYS A 23 -8.33 13.17 -0.44
C LYS A 23 -8.34 12.57 0.96
N GLU A 24 -8.96 11.40 1.15
CA GLU A 24 -9.03 10.72 2.45
C GLU A 24 -7.65 10.27 2.94
N PHE A 25 -6.77 9.91 2.01
CA PHE A 25 -5.40 9.46 2.28
C PHE A 25 -4.36 10.57 2.05
N GLY A 26 -4.80 11.83 1.95
CA GLY A 26 -3.92 12.98 1.70
C GLY A 26 -3.18 12.94 0.35
N GLY A 27 -3.70 12.18 -0.61
CA GLY A 27 -3.16 11.98 -1.95
C GLY A 27 -1.83 11.25 -1.97
N LYS A 28 -1.56 10.41 -0.96
CA LYS A 28 -0.25 9.78 -0.78
C LYS A 28 -0.35 8.29 -0.54
N ILE A 29 0.64 7.56 -1.07
CA ILE A 29 0.96 6.19 -0.68
C ILE A 29 2.34 6.23 -0.04
N ILE A 30 2.44 5.80 1.21
CA ILE A 30 3.71 5.81 1.93
C ILE A 30 4.51 4.58 1.51
N GLY A 31 5.53 4.83 0.70
CA GLY A 31 6.43 3.83 0.16
C GLY A 31 7.63 3.57 1.06
N ILE A 32 8.46 2.64 0.61
CA ILE A 32 9.77 2.33 1.20
C ILE A 32 10.90 2.84 0.28
N GLU A 33 12.08 2.24 0.37
CA GLU A 33 13.26 2.60 -0.42
C GLU A 33 12.93 2.57 -1.91
N ALA A 34 13.27 3.64 -2.65
CA ALA A 34 12.96 3.73 -4.09
C ALA A 34 13.60 2.60 -4.92
N SER A 35 14.71 2.01 -4.42
CA SER A 35 15.40 0.87 -5.03
C SER A 35 14.70 -0.47 -4.77
N ALA A 36 13.74 -0.55 -3.84
CA ALA A 36 13.00 -1.77 -3.58
C ALA A 36 12.21 -2.17 -4.85
N GLY A 37 12.36 -3.43 -5.28
CA GLY A 37 11.76 -3.91 -6.53
C GLY A 37 10.26 -3.62 -6.67
N MET A 38 9.52 -3.64 -5.55
CA MET A 38 8.09 -3.34 -5.55
C MET A 38 7.76 -1.90 -5.94
N MET A 39 8.63 -0.94 -5.64
CA MET A 39 8.38 0.47 -5.91
C MET A 39 8.34 0.76 -7.41
N GLY A 40 9.13 0.04 -8.20
CA GLY A 40 9.07 0.11 -9.66
C GLY A 40 7.71 -0.33 -10.19
N THR A 41 7.24 -1.51 -9.77
CA THR A 41 5.94 -2.06 -10.18
C THR A 41 4.78 -1.19 -9.70
N LEU A 42 4.84 -0.67 -8.47
CA LEU A 42 3.83 0.23 -7.93
C LEU A 42 3.67 1.46 -8.82
N ASN A 43 4.77 2.16 -9.10
CA ASN A 43 4.73 3.41 -9.87
C ASN A 43 4.38 3.20 -11.35
N LYS A 44 4.81 2.10 -11.97
CA LYS A 44 4.67 1.89 -13.43
C LYS A 44 3.39 1.14 -13.83
N SER A 45 2.92 0.23 -12.98
CA SER A 45 1.86 -0.72 -13.33
C SER A 45 0.65 -0.58 -12.42
N VAL A 46 0.84 -0.63 -11.10
CA VAL A 46 -0.27 -0.69 -10.14
C VAL A 46 -1.09 0.60 -10.15
N LEU A 47 -0.44 1.77 -10.06
CA LEU A 47 -1.17 3.04 -10.10
C LEU A 47 -2.00 3.18 -11.38
N LYS A 48 -1.42 2.77 -12.52
CA LYS A 48 -2.06 2.88 -13.83
C LYS A 48 -3.25 1.93 -13.96
N ALA A 49 -3.07 0.66 -13.60
CA ALA A 49 -4.11 -0.37 -13.69
C ALA A 49 -5.39 0.08 -12.96
N TYR A 50 -5.23 0.56 -11.73
CA TYR A 50 -6.34 0.99 -10.89
C TYR A 50 -6.78 2.45 -11.10
N GLY A 51 -6.17 3.17 -12.05
CA GLY A 51 -6.48 4.58 -12.32
C GLY A 51 -6.24 5.49 -11.12
N LEU A 52 -5.21 5.20 -10.32
CA LEU A 52 -4.76 5.97 -9.16
C LEU A 52 -3.74 7.06 -9.55
N GLU A 53 -3.24 7.03 -10.78
CA GLU A 53 -2.40 8.08 -11.34
C GLU A 53 -3.12 9.43 -11.27
N GLY A 54 -2.44 10.44 -10.73
CA GLY A 54 -3.01 11.78 -10.54
C GLY A 54 -3.81 11.99 -9.25
N GLU A 55 -4.31 10.92 -8.62
CA GLU A 55 -4.94 10.98 -7.28
C GLU A 55 -3.93 10.72 -6.15
N TYR A 56 -2.99 9.81 -6.41
CA TYR A 56 -2.02 9.36 -5.43
C TYR A 56 -0.60 9.61 -5.91
N LYS A 57 0.22 10.20 -5.04
CA LYS A 57 1.67 10.25 -5.18
C LYS A 57 2.30 9.21 -4.27
N VAL A 58 3.12 8.34 -4.85
CA VAL A 58 3.96 7.44 -4.06
C VAL A 58 5.10 8.26 -3.45
N VAL A 59 5.16 8.25 -2.12
CA VAL A 59 6.21 8.92 -1.36
C VAL A 59 7.25 7.88 -0.99
N SER A 60 8.35 7.84 -1.75
CA SER A 60 9.49 6.98 -1.44
C SER A 60 10.15 7.43 -0.13
N SER A 61 10.50 6.48 0.72
CA SER A 61 11.01 6.70 2.07
C SER A 61 11.99 5.58 2.44
N SER A 62 12.17 5.30 3.73
CA SER A 62 12.73 4.04 4.22
C SER A 62 11.64 3.16 4.80
N THR A 63 11.92 1.88 4.93
CA THR A 63 11.05 0.92 5.64
C THR A 63 10.76 1.39 7.06
N SER A 64 11.76 1.90 7.79
CA SER A 64 11.60 2.39 9.16
C SER A 64 10.69 3.62 9.25
N SER A 65 10.86 4.58 8.33
CA SER A 65 10.02 5.77 8.25
C SER A 65 8.57 5.45 7.87
N MET A 66 8.36 4.52 6.93
CA MET A 66 7.02 4.03 6.59
C MET A 66 6.33 3.40 7.80
N LEU A 67 7.03 2.55 8.56
CA LEU A 67 6.48 1.92 9.77
C LEU A 67 6.18 2.92 10.88
N ALA A 68 7.00 3.97 11.03
CA ALA A 68 6.76 5.05 11.97
C ALA A 68 5.49 5.84 11.61
N GLU A 69 5.29 6.14 10.32
CA GLU A 69 4.08 6.83 9.86
C GLU A 69 2.83 5.93 10.01
N LEU A 70 2.96 4.62 9.75
CA LEU A 70 1.89 3.66 9.99
C LEU A 70 1.48 3.65 11.47
N ASP A 71 2.44 3.51 12.40
CA ASP A 71 2.18 3.52 13.85
C ASP A 71 1.51 4.83 14.30
N ARG A 72 2.01 5.97 13.81
CA ARG A 72 1.45 7.28 14.11
C ARG A 72 0.01 7.42 13.60
N SER A 73 -0.25 6.99 12.37
CA SER A 73 -1.59 7.04 11.76
C SER A 73 -2.57 6.17 12.54
N ILE A 74 -2.15 4.97 12.93
CA ILE A 74 -2.98 4.06 13.75
C ILE A 74 -3.31 4.68 15.10
N LYS A 75 -2.32 5.24 15.80
CA LYS A 75 -2.52 5.91 17.10
C LYS A 75 -3.49 7.09 17.01
N LYS A 76 -3.49 7.81 15.90
CA LYS A 76 -4.39 8.94 15.62
C LYS A 76 -5.71 8.53 14.97
N ARG A 77 -5.85 7.26 14.58
CA ARG A 77 -6.95 6.74 13.76
C ARG A 77 -7.13 7.50 12.44
N GLU A 78 -6.03 7.94 11.84
CA GLU A 78 -5.99 8.60 10.54
C GLU A 78 -5.89 7.55 9.41
N PRO A 79 -6.58 7.72 8.27
CA PRO A 79 -6.42 6.85 7.13
C PRO A 79 -4.99 6.95 6.55
N VAL A 80 -4.37 5.80 6.31
CA VAL A 80 -3.06 5.72 5.64
C VAL A 80 -3.04 4.50 4.74
N VAL A 81 -2.39 4.63 3.59
CA VAL A 81 -2.08 3.50 2.71
C VAL A 81 -0.56 3.40 2.58
N VAL A 82 -0.03 2.22 2.86
CA VAL A 82 1.41 1.96 2.90
C VAL A 82 1.78 0.78 2.03
N THR A 83 3.01 0.76 1.52
CA THR A 83 3.60 -0.44 0.94
C THR A 83 4.01 -1.42 2.04
N LEU A 84 3.63 -2.70 1.89
CA LEU A 84 4.01 -3.77 2.82
C LEU A 84 4.20 -5.11 2.08
N TRP A 85 4.63 -6.15 2.79
CA TRP A 85 4.84 -7.49 2.25
C TRP A 85 4.50 -8.57 3.29
N SER A 86 4.18 -9.77 2.83
CA SER A 86 3.89 -10.93 3.68
C SER A 86 4.89 -12.06 3.41
N PRO A 87 5.38 -12.76 4.46
CA PRO A 87 5.12 -12.48 5.88
C PRO A 87 5.86 -11.23 6.38
N HIS A 88 5.24 -10.49 7.31
CA HIS A 88 5.86 -9.37 8.02
C HIS A 88 5.26 -9.19 9.43
N TRP A 89 6.09 -8.83 10.41
CA TRP A 89 5.70 -8.73 11.82
C TRP A 89 4.61 -7.68 12.08
N ALA A 90 4.51 -6.64 11.22
CA ALA A 90 3.53 -5.57 11.39
C ALA A 90 2.09 -6.09 11.36
N TYR A 91 1.80 -7.17 10.64
CA TYR A 91 0.49 -7.82 10.62
C TYR A 91 0.15 -8.54 11.94
N GLY A 92 1.16 -8.92 12.73
CA GLY A 92 0.95 -9.49 14.07
C GLY A 92 0.83 -8.42 15.16
N LYS A 93 1.47 -7.24 14.96
CA LYS A 93 1.41 -6.12 15.91
C LYS A 93 0.18 -5.24 15.72
N TYR A 94 -0.25 -5.02 14.48
CA TYR A 94 -1.31 -4.10 14.13
C TYR A 94 -2.45 -4.81 13.40
N ASP A 95 -3.67 -4.32 13.59
CA ASP A 95 -4.82 -4.76 12.82
C ASP A 95 -4.83 -4.06 11.45
N LEU A 96 -4.32 -4.78 10.44
CA LEU A 96 -4.08 -4.28 9.09
C LEU A 96 -4.85 -5.11 8.06
N ARG A 97 -5.34 -4.44 7.02
CA ARG A 97 -5.94 -5.05 5.86
C ARG A 97 -5.01 -4.94 4.65
N LYS A 98 -4.55 -6.09 4.18
CA LYS A 98 -3.96 -6.23 2.84
C LYS A 98 -5.03 -5.96 1.79
N LEU A 99 -4.76 -5.03 0.87
CA LEU A 99 -5.67 -4.76 -0.24
C LEU A 99 -5.55 -5.86 -1.30
N LYS A 100 -6.71 -6.35 -1.75
CA LYS A 100 -6.79 -7.30 -2.86
C LYS A 100 -6.36 -6.63 -4.17
N ASP A 101 -5.70 -7.42 -5.02
CA ASP A 101 -5.27 -7.02 -6.36
C ASP A 101 -6.07 -7.83 -7.41
N PRO A 102 -7.36 -7.50 -7.65
CA PRO A 102 -8.21 -8.25 -8.59
C PRO A 102 -7.69 -8.25 -10.04
N GLU A 103 -6.97 -7.22 -10.47
CA GLU A 103 -6.39 -7.11 -11.81
C GLU A 103 -5.01 -7.78 -11.93
N GLY A 104 -4.44 -8.25 -10.82
CA GLY A 104 -3.10 -8.83 -10.80
C GLY A 104 -2.00 -7.84 -11.24
N ALA A 105 -2.17 -6.54 -10.93
CA ALA A 105 -1.28 -5.47 -11.38
C ALA A 105 0.12 -5.53 -10.72
N TRP A 106 0.24 -6.19 -9.57
CA TRP A 106 1.55 -6.55 -9.01
C TRP A 106 2.31 -7.58 -9.85
N GLY A 107 1.64 -8.18 -10.84
CA GLY A 107 2.10 -9.29 -11.64
C GLY A 107 1.74 -10.63 -11.00
N LYS A 108 1.71 -11.69 -11.82
CA LYS A 108 1.93 -13.04 -11.30
C LYS A 108 3.37 -13.02 -10.79
N GLY A 109 3.56 -12.83 -9.48
CA GLY A 109 4.88 -13.05 -8.88
C GLY A 109 5.40 -14.37 -9.41
N GLU A 110 6.70 -14.45 -9.71
CA GLU A 110 7.39 -15.73 -9.90
C GLU A 110 6.80 -16.70 -8.90
N GLN A 111 5.99 -17.64 -9.40
CA GLN A 111 5.75 -18.85 -8.65
C GLN A 111 7.15 -19.43 -8.57
N ILE A 112 7.76 -19.35 -7.40
CA ILE A 112 8.89 -20.22 -7.10
C ILE A 112 8.30 -21.62 -7.26
N HIS A 113 8.45 -22.19 -8.46
CA HIS A 113 8.40 -23.62 -8.65
C HIS A 113 9.59 -24.13 -7.85
N THR A 114 9.29 -24.79 -6.74
CA THR A 114 10.23 -25.76 -6.17
C THR A 114 10.32 -26.94 -7.12
#